data_AF-A0A3L7MYD5-F1
#
_entry.id   AF-A0A3L7MYD5-F1
#
_cell.length_a   1.000
_cell.length_b   1.000
_cell.length_c   1.000
_cell.angle_alpha   90.00
_cell.angle_beta   90.00
_cell.angle_gamma   90.00
#
_symmetry.space_group_name_H-M   'P 1'
#
loop_
_entity.id
_entity.type
_entity.pdbx_description
1 polymer ?
#
loop_
_entity_poly.entity_id
_entity_poly.type
_entity_poly.pdbx_seq_one_letter_code
_entity_poly.pdbx_strand_id
1 'polypeptide(L)'
;MIDASAHRYASIIAGGSGTRLWPYSRKARPKQLLPVAGGMSLLEHAWHRVEGLVPTERRVVCAADGFRTVIRDALPGLRDDNFLGEPVGRDTLNAVGLIAFVLAERDPLANFCVLTADHLI
;
A
#
# COMPACT_ATOMS: atom_id res chain seq x y z
N MET A 1 11.39 -28.96 -4.43
CA MET A 1 10.36 -28.14 -3.74
C MET A 1 10.47 -26.73 -4.29
N ILE A 2 9.36 -26.13 -4.71
CA ILE A 2 9.34 -24.70 -5.05
C ILE A 2 9.51 -23.94 -3.73
N ASP A 3 10.51 -23.06 -3.65
CA ASP A 3 10.64 -22.16 -2.51
C ASP A 3 9.48 -21.16 -2.55
N ALA A 4 8.41 -21.46 -1.82
CA ALA A 4 7.23 -20.62 -1.76
C ALA A 4 7.50 -19.22 -1.18
N SER A 5 8.68 -18.98 -0.58
CA SER A 5 9.08 -17.65 -0.10
C SER A 5 9.57 -16.73 -1.23
N ALA A 6 10.07 -17.30 -2.33
CA ALA A 6 10.57 -16.55 -3.48
C ALA A 6 9.45 -15.78 -4.22
N HIS A 7 8.20 -16.22 -4.06
CA HIS A 7 7.03 -15.69 -4.75
C HIS A 7 6.10 -14.88 -3.83
N ARG A 8 6.57 -14.49 -2.64
CA ARG A 8 5.81 -13.71 -1.66
C ARG A 8 5.82 -12.23 -1.95
N TYR A 9 4.63 -11.66 -2.05
CA TYR A 9 4.37 -10.24 -2.17
C TYR A 9 3.49 -9.76 -1.02
N ALA A 10 3.57 -8.47 -0.76
CA ALA A 10 2.65 -7.78 0.14
C ALA A 10 2.05 -6.60 -0.59
N SER A 11 0.75 -6.41 -0.44
CA SER A 11 0.05 -5.27 -1.01
C SER A 11 -0.58 -4.45 0.09
N ILE A 12 -0.47 -3.12 -0.01
CA ILE A 12 -1.06 -2.18 0.93
C ILE A 12 -2.03 -1.31 0.17
N ILE A 13 -3.30 -1.33 0.57
CA ILE A 13 -4.33 -0.48 -0.02
C ILE A 13 -4.45 0.78 0.83
N ALA A 14 -4.11 1.92 0.23
CA ALA A 14 -4.12 3.24 0.84
C ALA A 14 -5.21 4.13 0.21
N GLY A 15 -6.42 3.57 0.09
CA GLY A 15 -7.61 4.25 -0.43
C GLY A 15 -8.53 4.82 0.64
N GLY A 16 -9.51 5.63 0.21
CA GLY A 16 -10.56 6.20 1.06
C GLY A 16 -10.41 7.70 1.29
N SER A 17 -11.54 8.40 1.30
CA SER A 17 -11.63 9.86 1.28
C SER A 17 -11.19 10.57 2.56
N GLY A 18 -10.97 9.83 3.66
CA GLY A 18 -10.53 10.40 4.93
C GLY A 18 -11.52 11.35 5.60
N THR A 19 -12.77 11.43 5.13
CA THR A 19 -13.77 12.44 5.57
C THR A 19 -14.04 12.44 7.08
N ARG A 20 -14.01 11.26 7.72
CA ARG A 20 -14.21 11.11 9.17
C ARG A 20 -13.10 11.70 10.02
N LEU A 21 -11.89 11.89 9.47
CA LEU A 21 -10.75 12.45 10.16
C LEU A 21 -10.50 13.92 9.77
N TRP A 22 -11.46 14.57 9.12
CA TRP A 22 -11.42 16.01 8.95
C TRP A 22 -11.53 16.68 10.34
N PRO A 23 -10.76 17.73 10.67
CA PRO A 23 -9.88 18.51 9.81
C PRO A 23 -8.44 18.01 9.67
N TYR A 24 -8.09 16.86 10.24
CA TYR A 24 -6.71 16.36 10.17
C TYR A 24 -6.37 15.80 8.78
N SER A 25 -7.33 15.15 8.13
CA SER A 25 -7.25 14.79 6.71
C SER A 25 -7.54 16.00 5.82
N ARG A 26 -6.79 16.10 4.72
CA ARG A 26 -6.89 17.17 3.73
C ARG A 26 -6.79 16.57 2.34
N LYS A 27 -7.23 17.32 1.32
CA LYS A 27 -7.05 16.90 -0.08
C LYS A 27 -5.58 16.60 -0.43
N ALA A 28 -4.64 17.34 0.16
CA ALA A 28 -3.21 17.14 -0.05
C ALA A 28 -2.55 16.19 0.97
N ARG A 29 -3.27 15.78 2.04
CA ARG A 29 -2.76 14.87 3.07
C ARG A 29 -3.78 13.77 3.36
N PRO A 30 -3.62 12.58 2.73
CA PRO A 30 -4.54 11.46 2.92
C PRO A 30 -4.49 10.95 4.36
N LYS A 31 -5.60 10.35 4.83
CA LYS A 31 -5.74 9.94 6.24
C LYS A 31 -4.65 8.95 6.70
N GLN A 32 -4.14 8.16 5.77
CA GLN A 32 -3.17 7.09 6.01
C GLN A 32 -1.80 7.67 6.38
N LEU A 33 -1.53 8.91 5.98
CA LEU A 33 -0.31 9.67 6.30
C LEU A 33 -0.43 10.49 7.59
N LEU A 34 -1.52 10.34 8.36
CA LEU A 34 -1.64 11.00 9.65
C LEU A 34 -0.78 10.26 10.68
N PRO A 35 0.06 10.96 11.47
CA PRO A 35 0.90 10.35 12.50
C PRO A 35 0.06 10.01 13.73
N VAL A 36 -0.64 8.87 13.69
CA VAL A 36 -1.63 8.47 14.72
C VAL A 36 -0.98 7.71 15.88
N ALA A 37 0.16 7.02 15.66
CA ALA A 37 0.79 6.19 16.70
C ALA A 37 2.31 6.31 16.67
N GLY A 38 2.90 6.78 17.77
CA GLY A 38 4.36 6.82 17.95
C GLY A 38 5.09 7.72 16.94
N GLY A 39 4.43 8.74 16.40
CA GLY A 39 4.99 9.66 15.40
C GLY A 39 4.98 9.12 13.96
N MET A 40 4.77 7.81 13.77
CA MET A 40 4.60 7.20 12.45
C MET A 40 3.15 7.23 11.99
N SER A 41 2.97 7.33 10.70
CA SER A 41 1.66 7.23 10.05
C SER A 41 1.17 5.79 9.96
N LEU A 42 -0.15 5.61 9.84
CA LEU A 42 -0.74 4.26 9.71
C LEU A 42 -0.26 3.53 8.45
N LEU A 43 0.09 4.28 7.40
CA LEU A 43 0.72 3.73 6.20
C LEU A 43 2.12 3.19 6.50
N GLU A 44 2.95 3.94 7.21
CA GLU A 44 4.29 3.49 7.62
C GLU A 44 4.19 2.25 8.51
N HIS A 45 3.26 2.23 9.47
CA HIS A 45 2.99 1.04 10.28
C HIS A 45 2.62 -0.17 9.42
N ALA A 46 1.73 -0.01 8.43
CA ALA A 46 1.38 -1.10 7.51
C ALA A 46 2.58 -1.55 6.65
N TRP A 47 3.44 -0.62 6.22
CA TRP A 47 4.64 -0.90 5.43
C TRP A 47 5.69 -1.71 6.19
N HIS A 48 5.92 -1.39 7.46
CA HIS A 48 6.88 -2.08 8.32
C HIS A 48 6.36 -3.41 8.87
N ARG A 49 5.04 -3.63 8.87
CA ARG A 49 4.42 -4.87 9.40
C ARG A 49 4.92 -6.15 8.71
N VAL A 50 5.35 -6.06 7.46
CA VAL A 50 5.85 -7.20 6.66
C VAL A 50 7.38 -7.24 6.59
N GLU A 51 8.07 -6.44 7.38
CA GLU A 51 9.52 -6.46 7.49
C GLU A 51 10.02 -7.83 7.98
N GLY A 52 11.11 -8.32 7.38
CA GLY A 52 11.62 -9.68 7.59
C GLY A 52 10.80 -10.79 6.91
N LEU A 53 9.57 -10.52 6.43
CA LEU A 53 8.71 -11.50 5.75
C LEU A 53 8.66 -11.32 4.23
N VAL A 54 8.57 -10.07 3.78
CA VAL A 54 8.52 -9.69 2.35
C VAL A 54 9.55 -8.59 2.10
N PRO A 55 10.49 -8.76 1.17
CA PRO A 55 11.47 -7.73 0.85
C PRO A 55 10.81 -6.53 0.17
N THR A 56 11.40 -5.34 0.28
CA THR A 56 10.82 -4.08 -0.21
C THR A 56 10.47 -4.09 -1.69
N GLU A 57 11.23 -4.83 -2.49
CA GLU A 57 11.05 -4.97 -3.95
C GLU A 57 9.77 -5.74 -4.30
N ARG A 58 9.18 -6.46 -3.34
CA ARG A 58 7.94 -7.22 -3.49
C ARG A 58 6.78 -6.64 -2.66
N ARG A 59 6.95 -5.43 -2.13
CA ARG A 59 5.88 -4.68 -1.47
C ARG A 59 5.30 -3.69 -2.45
N VAL A 60 3.97 -3.70 -2.59
CA VAL A 60 3.22 -2.86 -3.52
C VAL A 60 2.26 -1.98 -2.73
N VAL A 61 2.10 -0.72 -3.13
CA VAL A 61 1.09 0.18 -2.58
C VAL A 61 0.11 0.54 -3.67
N CYS A 62 -1.18 0.37 -3.41
CA CYS A 62 -2.27 0.77 -4.29
C CYS A 62 -3.03 1.95 -3.65
N ALA A 63 -3.08 3.08 -4.36
CA ALA A 63 -3.70 4.32 -3.88
C ALA A 63 -4.11 5.20 -5.05
N ALA A 64 -4.88 6.26 -4.79
CA ALA A 64 -5.17 7.26 -5.82
C ALA A 64 -3.87 7.88 -6.36
N ASP A 65 -3.75 7.98 -7.69
CA ASP A 65 -2.50 8.40 -8.34
C ASP A 65 -2.05 9.82 -7.91
N GLY A 66 -2.99 10.70 -7.58
CA GLY A 66 -2.70 12.02 -7.02
C GLY A 66 -1.96 12.02 -5.67
N PHE A 67 -1.86 10.87 -4.98
CA PHE A 67 -1.08 10.71 -3.75
C PHE A 67 0.30 10.08 -3.97
N ARG A 68 0.69 9.77 -5.21
CA ARG A 68 1.96 9.11 -5.54
C ARG A 68 3.16 9.76 -4.87
N THR A 69 3.35 11.06 -5.07
CA THR A 69 4.51 11.79 -4.53
C THR A 69 4.53 11.72 -3.00
N VAL A 70 3.44 12.11 -2.33
CA VAL A 70 3.40 12.16 -0.86
C VAL A 70 3.52 10.79 -0.20
N ILE A 71 3.02 9.73 -0.84
CA ILE A 71 3.17 8.36 -0.32
C ILE A 71 4.59 7.85 -0.50
N ARG A 72 5.22 8.12 -1.65
CA ARG A 72 6.61 7.72 -1.91
C ARG A 72 7.60 8.49 -1.01
N ASP A 73 7.35 9.75 -0.75
CA ASP A 73 8.15 10.54 0.19
C ASP A 73 8.05 9.97 1.62
N ALA A 74 6.87 9.48 2.01
CA ALA A 74 6.66 8.83 3.30
C ALA A 74 7.24 7.40 3.39
N LEU A 75 7.47 6.73 2.26
CA LEU A 75 7.96 5.35 2.19
C LEU A 75 9.23 5.29 1.31
N PRO A 76 10.43 5.62 1.83
CA PRO A 76 11.65 5.68 1.03
C PRO A 76 12.04 4.37 0.32
N GLY A 77 11.59 3.23 0.85
CA GLY A 77 11.79 1.91 0.23
C GLY A 77 10.78 1.56 -0.87
N LEU A 78 9.77 2.40 -1.11
CA LEU A 78 8.76 2.19 -2.14
C LEU A 78 9.28 2.65 -3.50
N ARG A 79 9.61 1.68 -4.33
CA ARG A 79 9.96 1.90 -5.73
C ARG A 79 8.74 2.40 -6.52
N ASP A 80 8.98 3.22 -7.54
CA ASP A 80 7.90 3.81 -8.33
C ASP A 80 7.09 2.77 -9.12
N ASP A 81 7.75 1.71 -9.59
CA ASP A 81 7.12 0.55 -10.22
C ASP A 81 6.24 -0.26 -9.26
N ASN A 82 6.38 -0.08 -7.95
CA ASN A 82 5.55 -0.71 -6.93
C ASN A 82 4.45 0.21 -6.36
N PHE A 83 4.32 1.44 -6.88
CA PHE A 83 3.15 2.27 -6.63
C PHE A 83 2.13 2.10 -7.76
N LEU A 84 0.98 1.50 -7.45
CA LEU A 84 -0.14 1.34 -8.36
C LEU A 84 -1.13 2.47 -8.15
N GLY A 85 -1.11 3.42 -9.07
CA GLY A 85 -1.97 4.60 -9.06
C GLY A 85 -3.36 4.30 -9.62
N GLU A 86 -4.37 4.31 -8.77
CA GLU A 86 -5.77 4.29 -9.21
C GLU A 86 -6.13 5.66 -9.82
N PRO A 87 -6.63 5.71 -11.06
CA PRO A 87 -7.09 6.97 -11.67
C PRO A 87 -8.38 7.49 -11.02
N VAL A 88 -9.15 6.58 -10.42
CA VAL A 88 -10.39 6.87 -9.70
C VAL A 88 -10.58 5.83 -8.61
N GLY A 89 -11.02 6.25 -7.42
CA GLY A 89 -11.33 5.32 -6.34
C GLY A 89 -12.54 4.44 -6.70
N ARG A 90 -12.36 3.11 -6.65
CA ARG A 90 -13.37 2.11 -7.02
C ARG A 90 -13.50 0.97 -5.99
N ASP A 91 -13.43 1.29 -4.71
CA ASP A 91 -13.52 0.33 -3.60
C ASP A 91 -12.43 -0.78 -3.61
N THR A 92 -12.42 -1.59 -2.56
CA THR A 92 -11.35 -2.55 -2.28
C THR A 92 -11.23 -3.64 -3.34
N LEU A 93 -12.34 -4.15 -3.88
CA LEU A 93 -12.30 -5.26 -4.85
C LEU A 93 -11.56 -4.86 -6.13
N ASN A 94 -11.80 -3.66 -6.65
CA ASN A 94 -11.10 -3.18 -7.85
C ASN A 94 -9.62 -2.91 -7.58
N ALA A 95 -9.29 -2.35 -6.41
CA ALA A 95 -7.90 -2.17 -6.00
C ALA A 95 -7.15 -3.51 -5.92
N VAL A 96 -7.75 -4.54 -5.28
CA VAL A 96 -7.18 -5.89 -5.21
C VAL A 96 -7.08 -6.53 -6.60
N GLY A 97 -8.09 -6.35 -7.46
CA GLY A 97 -8.07 -6.85 -8.84
C GLY A 97 -6.92 -6.26 -9.66
N LEU A 98 -6.69 -4.94 -9.57
CA LEU A 98 -5.56 -4.28 -10.21
C LEU A 98 -4.23 -4.83 -9.70
N ILE A 99 -4.07 -4.98 -8.38
CA ILE A 99 -2.86 -5.57 -7.77
C ILE A 99 -2.65 -6.99 -8.30
N ALA A 100 -3.68 -7.83 -8.28
CA ALA A 100 -3.60 -9.21 -8.72
C ALA A 100 -3.18 -9.32 -10.19
N PHE A 101 -3.78 -8.51 -11.06
CA PHE A 101 -3.42 -8.44 -12.47
C PHE A 101 -1.94 -8.06 -12.68
N VAL A 102 -1.50 -6.98 -12.02
CA VAL A 102 -0.11 -6.50 -12.15
C VAL A 102 0.89 -7.51 -11.60
N LEU A 103 0.58 -8.18 -10.48
CA LEU A 103 1.45 -9.19 -9.90
C LEU A 103 1.50 -10.46 -10.76
N ALA A 104 0.37 -10.90 -11.33
CA ALA A 104 0.32 -12.06 -12.22
C ALA A 104 1.18 -11.87 -13.48
N GLU A 105 1.22 -10.65 -14.03
CA GLU A 105 2.10 -10.31 -15.16
C GLU A 105 3.59 -10.30 -14.77
N ARG A 106 3.92 -9.95 -13.53
CA ARG A 106 5.31 -9.90 -13.03
C ARG A 106 5.84 -11.26 -12.60
N ASP A 107 5.00 -12.05 -11.94
CA ASP A 107 5.30 -13.35 -11.38
C ASP A 107 4.03 -14.23 -11.42
N PRO A 108 3.92 -15.18 -12.36
CA PRO A 108 2.77 -16.08 -12.47
C PRO A 108 2.52 -16.97 -11.24
N LEU A 109 3.49 -17.07 -10.32
CA LEU A 109 3.38 -17.82 -9.08
C LEU A 109 3.18 -16.91 -7.85
N ALA A 110 3.00 -15.61 -8.06
CA ALA A 110 2.85 -14.63 -6.99
C ALA A 110 1.75 -15.05 -5.99
N ASN A 111 2.14 -15.17 -4.73
CA ASN A 111 1.21 -15.22 -3.61
C ASN A 111 1.34 -13.91 -2.83
N PHE A 112 0.21 -13.27 -2.54
CA PHE A 112 0.23 -11.97 -1.89
C PHE A 112 -0.80 -11.85 -0.79
N CYS A 113 -0.43 -11.12 0.25
CA CYS A 113 -1.36 -10.66 1.26
C CYS A 113 -1.83 -9.23 0.97
N VAL A 114 -2.99 -8.87 1.50
CA VAL A 114 -3.56 -7.53 1.41
C VAL A 114 -3.61 -6.92 2.81
N LEU A 115 -3.00 -5.76 2.96
CA LEU A 115 -3.01 -4.95 4.17
C LEU A 115 -3.81 -3.67 3.89
N THR A 116 -4.58 -3.23 4.87
CA THR A 116 -5.18 -1.90 4.86
C THR A 116 -4.23 -0.91 5.55
N ALA A 117 -4.12 0.31 5.01
CA ALA A 117 -3.23 1.35 5.51
C ALA A 117 -3.83 2.23 6.64
N ASP A 118 -4.89 1.76 7.29
CA ASP A 118 -5.62 2.51 8.32
C ASP A 118 -5.93 1.70 9.59
N HIS A 119 -5.22 0.59 9.81
CA HIS A 119 -5.32 -0.22 11.04
C HIS A 119 -4.03 -0.16 11.87
N LEU A 120 -4.21 -0.01 13.18
CA LEU A 120 -3.19 -0.28 14.19
C LEU A 120 -3.36 -1.73 14.68
N ILE A 121 -2.28 -2.50 14.71
CA ILE A 121 -2.24 -3.93 15.06
C ILE A 121 -1.14 -4.12 16.09
#